data_AF-A0A7R9ZVH9-F1
#
_entry.id   AF-A0A7R9ZVH9-F1
#
_cell.length_a   1.000
_cell.length_b   1.000
_cell.length_c   1.000
_cell.angle_alpha   90.00
_cell.angle_beta   90.00
_cell.angle_gamma   90.00
#
_symmetry.space_group_name_H-M   'P 1'
#
loop_
_entity.id
_entity.type
_entity.pdbx_description
1 polymer ?
#
loop_
_entity_poly.entity_id
_entity_poly.type
_entity_poly.pdbx_seq_one_letter_code
_entity_poly.pdbx_strand_id
1 'polypeptide(L)'
;RGKGAGQIRRDYLLRLGIPGSANGAAPSRGPPARAAMPRAVPVPAVGSAGVPTAASPGSAPPQEQAPTVEDAAEASPAAAGQGEPGAGSFEINTMVRIRGDDFRANYLAKLSYQRVLLPSTQRPPKSQTVIIFDWDDTLLCTSFLNSLGPRALTAAAERRVRDIAKVSQKLLETACQMGRTFIITNAMDGWVECSTANWAPELLPVLRNVKVISARSRFEPHYPGEVHQWKVQAFLEVQRQLYSEVVTNLLSVGDSDYEMDAAHVMGKQFSKALIKTIKLQQQPTPEDLHKELVLVQQKFERIVENARDLKVCLERKYVGAAAP
;
A
#
# COMPACT_ATOMS: atom_id res chain seq x y z
N ARG A 1 -29.81 -5.88 -22.28
CA ARG A 1 -30.40 -5.56 -20.97
C ARG A 1 -29.48 -6.16 -19.90
N GLY A 2 -28.85 -5.35 -19.05
CA GLY A 2 -27.89 -5.86 -18.06
C GLY A 2 -28.57 -6.56 -16.88
N LYS A 3 -27.89 -7.55 -16.28
CA LYS A 3 -28.28 -8.11 -14.97
C LYS A 3 -27.94 -7.09 -13.88
N GLY A 4 -28.92 -6.65 -13.08
CA GLY A 4 -28.66 -5.81 -11.91
C GLY A 4 -27.90 -6.58 -10.82
N ALA A 5 -27.07 -5.92 -10.02
CA ALA A 5 -26.14 -6.59 -9.11
C ALA A 5 -26.79 -7.45 -8.01
N GLY A 6 -28.07 -7.22 -7.68
CA GLY A 6 -28.83 -8.14 -6.83
C GLY A 6 -28.91 -9.57 -7.39
N GLN A 7 -28.93 -9.70 -8.72
CA GLN A 7 -28.80 -11.00 -9.41
C GLN A 7 -27.39 -11.58 -9.21
N ILE A 8 -26.33 -10.77 -9.32
CA ILE A 8 -24.94 -11.25 -9.19
C ILE A 8 -24.64 -11.68 -7.75
N ARG A 9 -25.09 -10.91 -6.75
CA ARG A 9 -25.03 -11.28 -5.32
C ARG A 9 -25.80 -12.59 -5.04
N ARG A 10 -26.94 -12.81 -5.71
CA ARG A 10 -27.71 -14.06 -5.60
C ARG A 10 -26.98 -15.23 -6.27
N ASP A 11 -26.51 -15.05 -7.50
CA ASP A 11 -25.75 -16.05 -8.26
C ASP A 11 -24.44 -16.44 -7.51
N TYR A 12 -23.81 -15.49 -6.77
CA TYR A 12 -22.66 -15.70 -5.89
C TYR A 12 -23.00 -16.48 -4.61
N LEU A 13 -24.02 -16.06 -3.85
CA LEU A 13 -24.44 -16.75 -2.63
C LEU A 13 -24.92 -18.19 -2.88
N LEU A 14 -25.58 -18.43 -4.03
CA LEU A 14 -25.98 -19.77 -4.45
C LEU A 14 -24.78 -20.70 -4.72
N ARG A 15 -23.67 -20.17 -5.27
CA ARG A 15 -22.42 -20.95 -5.46
C ARG A 15 -21.74 -21.30 -4.15
N LEU A 16 -21.95 -20.52 -3.09
CA LEU A 16 -21.41 -20.78 -1.74
C LEU A 16 -22.27 -21.75 -0.93
N GLY A 17 -23.36 -22.29 -1.50
CA GLY A 17 -24.24 -23.25 -0.82
C GLY A 17 -25.08 -22.65 0.33
N ILE A 18 -25.05 -21.32 0.52
CA ILE A 18 -25.79 -20.64 1.59
C ILE A 18 -27.24 -20.42 1.12
N PRO A 19 -28.26 -21.05 1.74
CA PRO A 19 -29.65 -20.92 1.31
C PRO A 19 -30.17 -19.51 1.62
N GLY A 20 -30.41 -18.73 0.57
CA GLY A 20 -31.06 -17.43 0.70
C GLY A 20 -32.52 -17.58 1.16
N SER A 21 -32.84 -17.06 2.34
CA SER A 21 -34.20 -17.13 2.90
C SER A 21 -35.24 -16.51 1.96
N ALA A 22 -36.24 -17.30 1.59
CA ALA A 22 -37.31 -16.92 0.68
C ALA A 22 -38.68 -17.30 1.28
N ASN A 23 -39.14 -16.50 2.26
CA ASN A 23 -40.52 -16.57 2.71
C ASN A 23 -41.45 -15.87 1.69
N GLY A 24 -42.50 -16.52 1.18
CA GLY A 24 -42.79 -17.95 1.33
C GLY A 24 -44.13 -18.37 0.73
N ALA A 25 -44.24 -19.66 0.41
CA ALA A 25 -45.49 -20.38 0.21
C ALA A 25 -45.23 -21.85 0.56
N ALA A 26 -46.05 -22.44 1.44
CA ALA A 26 -45.95 -23.87 1.78
C ALA A 26 -46.69 -24.72 0.73
N PRO A 27 -46.24 -25.96 0.52
CA PRO A 27 -47.10 -27.09 0.90
C PRO A 27 -46.36 -28.11 1.78
N SER A 28 -46.97 -29.29 2.02
CA SER A 28 -46.67 -30.13 3.20
C SER A 28 -46.54 -31.64 2.94
N ARG A 29 -46.02 -32.34 3.97
CA ARG A 29 -46.00 -33.81 4.24
C ARG A 29 -44.86 -34.65 3.63
N GLY A 30 -44.22 -35.47 4.49
CA GLY A 30 -43.48 -36.69 4.12
C GLY A 30 -42.07 -36.87 4.72
N PRO A 31 -41.88 -37.63 5.81
CA PRO A 31 -40.62 -38.35 6.10
C PRO A 31 -40.52 -39.62 5.21
N PRO A 32 -39.34 -40.27 4.99
CA PRO A 32 -38.18 -40.45 5.89
C PRO A 32 -36.84 -40.04 5.21
N ALA A 33 -35.61 -40.45 5.57
CA ALA A 33 -35.10 -41.50 6.48
C ALA A 33 -33.71 -41.15 7.08
N ARG A 34 -33.23 -41.98 8.01
CA ARG A 34 -31.87 -41.92 8.57
C ARG A 34 -30.80 -42.25 7.52
N ALA A 35 -29.71 -41.49 7.51
CA ALA A 35 -28.39 -41.91 7.00
C ALA A 35 -27.36 -41.81 8.14
N ALA A 36 -26.30 -42.63 8.10
CA ALA A 36 -25.40 -42.83 9.24
C ALA A 36 -24.20 -41.88 9.25
N MET A 37 -23.67 -41.59 10.44
CA MET A 37 -22.39 -40.88 10.60
C MET A 37 -21.20 -41.83 10.48
N PRO A 38 -20.12 -41.43 9.77
CA PRO A 38 -18.83 -42.10 9.88
C PRO A 38 -18.19 -41.84 11.25
N ARG A 39 -17.37 -42.79 11.72
CA ARG A 39 -16.71 -42.75 13.04
C ARG A 39 -15.52 -41.78 13.07
N ALA A 40 -15.23 -41.25 14.25
CA ALA A 40 -13.94 -40.61 14.53
C ALA A 40 -12.79 -41.63 14.50
N VAL A 41 -11.59 -41.15 14.16
CA VAL A 41 -10.31 -41.89 14.19
C VAL A 41 -9.41 -41.23 15.25
N PRO A 42 -8.60 -41.97 16.04
CA PRO A 42 -7.96 -41.42 17.23
C PRO A 42 -6.70 -40.60 16.95
N VAL A 43 -6.42 -39.63 17.82
CA VAL A 43 -5.16 -38.89 17.87
C VAL A 43 -4.15 -39.63 18.75
N PRO A 44 -2.90 -39.88 18.30
CA PRO A 44 -1.81 -40.28 19.18
C PRO A 44 -1.26 -39.06 19.95
N ALA A 45 -1.06 -39.22 21.26
CA ALA A 45 -0.42 -38.22 22.12
C ALA A 45 1.07 -38.55 22.34
N VAL A 46 1.71 -37.80 23.26
CA VAL A 46 3.12 -37.90 23.70
C VAL A 46 4.11 -37.22 22.71
N GLY A 47 5.04 -36.37 23.18
CA GLY A 47 5.31 -35.99 24.57
C GLY A 47 6.27 -34.82 24.76
N SER A 48 6.59 -34.54 26.02
CA SER A 48 7.28 -33.31 26.47
C SER A 48 8.78 -33.51 26.76
N ALA A 49 9.62 -32.77 26.06
CA ALA A 49 10.98 -32.35 26.46
C ALA A 49 11.44 -31.24 25.49
N GLY A 50 12.28 -30.27 25.86
CA GLY A 50 12.86 -29.92 27.17
C GLY A 50 13.75 -28.68 26.99
N VAL A 51 13.83 -27.79 27.98
CA VAL A 51 14.64 -26.55 27.89
C VAL A 51 16.10 -26.82 28.27
N PRO A 52 17.05 -26.26 27.51
CA PRO A 52 18.31 -25.79 28.09
C PRO A 52 18.58 -24.31 27.77
N THR A 53 19.04 -23.58 28.79
CA THR A 53 19.56 -22.19 28.71
C THR A 53 21.07 -22.17 28.51
N ALA A 54 21.64 -21.15 27.83
CA ALA A 54 22.74 -20.31 28.37
C ALA A 54 23.42 -19.39 27.32
N ALA A 55 24.12 -18.38 27.87
CA ALA A 55 25.33 -17.68 27.36
C ALA A 55 25.23 -16.68 26.18
N SER A 56 25.42 -15.40 26.52
CA SER A 56 26.02 -14.37 25.63
C SER A 56 27.56 -14.46 25.67
N PRO A 57 28.27 -13.91 24.67
CA PRO A 57 28.78 -12.52 24.76
C PRO A 57 28.51 -11.72 23.46
N GLY A 58 28.75 -10.41 23.36
CA GLY A 58 29.34 -9.47 24.32
C GLY A 58 30.59 -8.77 23.75
N SER A 59 30.41 -7.71 22.96
CA SER A 59 31.43 -6.70 22.60
C SER A 59 30.78 -5.52 21.88
N ALA A 60 31.30 -4.30 22.04
CA ALA A 60 30.82 -3.09 21.36
C ALA A 60 31.98 -2.36 20.65
N PRO A 61 31.75 -1.70 19.50
CA PRO A 61 32.77 -0.93 18.78
C PRO A 61 32.97 0.47 19.40
N PRO A 62 34.12 1.14 19.15
CA PRO A 62 34.44 2.45 19.74
C PRO A 62 33.69 3.63 19.11
N GLN A 63 33.76 4.79 19.78
CA GLN A 63 33.31 6.08 19.27
C GLN A 63 34.38 6.73 18.38
N GLU A 64 33.96 7.38 17.29
CA GLU A 64 34.83 8.16 16.40
C GLU A 64 34.49 9.66 16.55
N GLN A 65 35.51 10.51 16.71
CA GLN A 65 35.34 11.94 16.98
C GLN A 65 35.45 12.77 15.68
N ALA A 66 34.55 13.72 15.49
CA ALA A 66 34.59 14.65 14.36
C ALA A 66 35.41 15.92 14.70
N PRO A 67 36.31 16.38 13.82
CA PRO A 67 37.00 17.65 14.00
C PRO A 67 36.14 18.85 13.58
N THR A 68 36.16 19.90 14.38
CA THR A 68 35.63 21.23 14.06
C THR A 68 36.63 22.04 13.23
N VAL A 69 36.15 22.87 12.30
CA VAL A 69 36.94 23.93 11.65
C VAL A 69 36.04 25.17 11.51
N GLU A 70 36.58 26.35 11.82
CA GLU A 70 35.86 27.62 11.89
C GLU A 70 36.02 28.50 10.63
N ASP A 71 35.31 29.63 10.59
CA ASP A 71 35.26 30.60 9.48
C ASP A 71 36.58 31.36 9.22
N ALA A 72 36.76 31.80 7.97
CA ALA A 72 37.51 33.00 7.60
C ALA A 72 37.05 33.52 6.21
N ALA A 73 36.91 34.85 6.06
CA ALA A 73 36.37 35.50 4.85
C ALA A 73 37.29 36.59 4.26
N GLU A 74 36.90 37.12 3.08
CA GLU A 74 37.44 38.31 2.38
C GLU A 74 38.92 38.27 1.91
N ALA A 75 39.45 39.19 1.08
CA ALA A 75 38.91 40.41 0.44
C ALA A 75 39.31 40.52 -1.06
N SER A 76 38.95 41.61 -1.76
CA SER A 76 39.43 41.92 -3.13
C SER A 76 39.41 43.43 -3.47
N PRO A 77 40.48 43.98 -4.07
CA PRO A 77 40.44 45.13 -5.01
C PRO A 77 41.22 44.82 -6.34
N ALA A 78 40.94 45.35 -7.54
CA ALA A 78 40.71 46.73 -8.03
C ALA A 78 41.98 47.63 -8.02
N ALA A 79 42.40 48.36 -9.06
CA ALA A 79 42.02 48.52 -10.49
C ALA A 79 43.29 49.10 -11.25
N ALA A 80 43.34 49.75 -12.44
CA ALA A 80 42.41 50.29 -13.45
C ALA A 80 43.14 50.59 -14.79
N GLY A 81 42.42 50.97 -15.87
CA GLY A 81 42.93 51.68 -17.06
C GLY A 81 43.40 50.82 -18.27
N GLN A 82 43.41 51.27 -19.53
CA GLN A 82 42.57 52.13 -20.41
C GLN A 82 43.38 52.39 -21.71
N GLY A 83 42.78 52.26 -22.90
CA GLY A 83 43.45 52.55 -24.19
C GLY A 83 42.67 52.04 -25.41
N GLU A 84 42.30 52.95 -26.31
CA GLU A 84 41.41 52.80 -27.48
C GLU A 84 41.95 53.70 -28.63
N PRO A 85 41.46 53.66 -29.89
CA PRO A 85 40.67 52.63 -30.58
C PRO A 85 41.24 52.21 -31.97
N GLY A 86 40.62 51.22 -32.62
CA GLY A 86 40.78 50.93 -34.05
C GLY A 86 39.55 50.19 -34.60
N ALA A 87 38.82 50.78 -35.56
CA ALA A 87 37.43 50.40 -35.84
C ALA A 87 37.25 49.13 -36.70
N GLY A 88 36.30 48.27 -36.33
CA GLY A 88 36.02 47.01 -37.04
C GLY A 88 34.74 46.26 -36.61
N SER A 89 33.57 46.88 -36.77
CA SER A 89 32.21 46.34 -36.48
C SER A 89 31.80 46.15 -35.01
N PHE A 90 30.50 46.21 -34.75
CA PHE A 90 29.83 46.18 -33.43
C PHE A 90 28.68 45.14 -33.55
N GLU A 91 28.80 43.96 -32.96
CA GLU A 91 28.35 43.57 -31.61
C GLU A 91 26.84 43.55 -31.36
N ILE A 92 26.32 42.36 -31.02
CA ILE A 92 25.81 42.13 -29.67
C ILE A 92 26.61 40.97 -29.05
N ASN A 93 27.00 41.13 -27.79
CA ASN A 93 27.98 40.31 -27.07
C ASN A 93 27.33 39.21 -26.21
N THR A 94 28.07 38.14 -25.93
CA THR A 94 28.21 37.53 -24.59
C THR A 94 29.43 36.59 -24.59
N MET A 95 30.64 37.15 -24.61
CA MET A 95 31.81 36.46 -24.05
C MET A 95 31.83 36.68 -22.53
N VAL A 96 31.85 35.58 -21.76
CA VAL A 96 32.18 35.61 -20.32
C VAL A 96 33.44 34.77 -20.10
N ARG A 97 34.41 35.34 -19.38
CA ARG A 97 35.73 34.74 -19.15
C ARG A 97 35.74 33.79 -17.94
N ILE A 98 36.04 32.51 -18.20
CA ILE A 98 36.97 31.60 -17.47
C ILE A 98 36.65 31.28 -15.97
N ARG A 99 37.00 30.04 -15.54
CA ARG A 99 37.09 29.51 -14.15
C ARG A 99 35.84 28.94 -13.47
N GLY A 100 34.68 28.88 -14.14
CA GLY A 100 33.49 28.19 -13.60
C GLY A 100 33.56 26.65 -13.71
N ASP A 101 33.72 26.14 -14.91
CA ASP A 101 33.49 24.72 -15.20
C ASP A 101 34.59 23.77 -14.71
N ASP A 102 35.86 24.19 -14.65
CA ASP A 102 36.94 23.33 -14.13
C ASP A 102 36.70 22.92 -12.68
N PHE A 103 36.18 23.83 -11.84
CA PHE A 103 35.83 23.48 -10.46
C PHE A 103 34.68 22.48 -10.43
N ARG A 104 33.64 22.68 -11.26
CA ARG A 104 32.50 21.78 -11.36
C ARG A 104 32.90 20.39 -11.88
N ALA A 105 33.72 20.33 -12.91
CA ALA A 105 34.24 19.09 -13.49
C ALA A 105 35.13 18.34 -12.49
N ASN A 106 36.10 19.01 -11.86
CA ASN A 106 36.97 18.39 -10.85
C ASN A 106 36.20 17.98 -9.59
N TYR A 107 35.17 18.72 -9.18
CA TYR A 107 34.30 18.35 -8.07
C TYR A 107 33.47 17.09 -8.40
N LEU A 108 32.85 17.03 -9.59
CA LEU A 108 32.13 15.84 -10.06
C LEU A 108 33.07 14.62 -10.22
N ALA A 109 34.29 14.81 -10.70
CA ALA A 109 35.31 13.77 -10.80
C ALA A 109 35.81 13.29 -9.43
N LYS A 110 35.98 14.20 -8.47
CA LYS A 110 36.33 13.85 -7.07
C LYS A 110 35.21 13.04 -6.42
N LEU A 111 33.95 13.44 -6.60
CA LEU A 111 32.80 12.71 -6.08
C LEU A 111 32.57 11.35 -6.78
N SER A 112 32.88 11.21 -8.07
CA SER A 112 32.78 9.91 -8.76
C SER A 112 33.92 8.97 -8.35
N TYR A 113 35.15 9.48 -8.19
CA TYR A 113 36.28 8.73 -7.63
C TYR A 113 36.01 8.26 -6.20
N GLN A 114 35.40 9.12 -5.36
CA GLN A 114 34.94 8.78 -4.02
C GLN A 114 33.66 7.91 -3.99
N ARG A 115 33.16 7.45 -5.16
CA ARG A 115 31.92 6.67 -5.35
C ARG A 115 30.61 7.33 -4.87
N VAL A 116 30.66 8.60 -4.47
CA VAL A 116 29.48 9.40 -4.09
C VAL A 116 28.61 9.71 -5.31
N LEU A 117 29.22 9.85 -6.50
CA LEU A 117 28.52 10.24 -7.72
C LEU A 117 28.73 9.21 -8.85
N LEU A 118 28.07 8.07 -8.70
CA LEU A 118 28.02 7.04 -9.73
C LEU A 118 27.24 7.52 -10.97
N PRO A 119 27.67 7.19 -12.20
CA PRO A 119 26.88 7.30 -13.43
C PRO A 119 25.52 6.60 -13.30
N SER A 120 24.49 7.06 -14.00
CA SER A 120 23.13 6.48 -13.85
C SER A 120 23.01 5.00 -14.26
N THR A 121 24.01 4.46 -14.96
CA THR A 121 24.15 3.05 -15.33
C THR A 121 24.89 2.21 -14.29
N GLN A 122 25.58 2.84 -13.33
CA GLN A 122 26.33 2.19 -12.25
C GLN A 122 25.68 2.41 -10.86
N ARG A 123 24.72 3.33 -10.75
CA ARG A 123 23.86 3.45 -9.57
C ARG A 123 23.12 2.13 -9.35
N PRO A 124 22.90 1.71 -8.09
CA PRO A 124 21.89 0.70 -7.79
C PRO A 124 20.55 1.06 -8.45
N PRO A 125 19.71 0.08 -8.82
CA PRO A 125 18.38 0.33 -9.37
C PRO A 125 17.61 1.34 -8.51
N LYS A 126 16.90 2.28 -9.15
CA LYS A 126 16.09 3.27 -8.45
C LYS A 126 15.18 2.55 -7.46
N SER A 127 15.26 2.94 -6.18
CA SER A 127 14.42 2.49 -5.06
C SER A 127 13.01 2.12 -5.51
N GLN A 128 12.70 0.82 -5.60
CA GLN A 128 11.36 0.39 -5.98
C GLN A 128 10.43 0.49 -4.78
N THR A 129 9.39 1.31 -4.92
CA THR A 129 8.24 1.36 -4.01
C THR A 129 7.21 0.32 -4.45
N VAL A 130 6.76 -0.49 -3.50
CA VAL A 130 5.64 -1.43 -3.64
C VAL A 130 4.51 -0.94 -2.74
N ILE A 131 3.30 -0.86 -3.29
CA ILE A 131 2.11 -0.35 -2.61
C ILE A 131 0.99 -1.38 -2.71
N ILE A 132 0.44 -1.80 -1.57
CA ILE A 132 -0.58 -2.83 -1.49
C ILE A 132 -1.78 -2.33 -0.69
N PHE A 133 -2.92 -2.19 -1.35
CA PHE A 133 -4.20 -1.87 -0.71
C PHE A 133 -5.02 -3.15 -0.46
N ASP A 134 -5.82 -3.21 0.60
CA ASP A 134 -7.07 -3.99 0.55
C ASP A 134 -8.15 -3.19 -0.20
N TRP A 135 -9.19 -3.89 -0.63
CA TRP A 135 -10.38 -3.33 -1.26
C TRP A 135 -11.50 -3.08 -0.25
N ASP A 136 -11.87 -4.14 0.46
CA ASP A 136 -13.05 -4.19 1.31
C ASP A 136 -12.86 -3.32 2.55
N ASP A 137 -13.88 -2.51 2.85
CA ASP A 137 -13.90 -1.45 3.86
C ASP A 137 -12.72 -0.44 3.84
N THR A 138 -11.84 -0.54 2.84
CA THR A 138 -10.58 0.19 2.72
C THR A 138 -10.60 1.20 1.57
N LEU A 139 -10.95 0.75 0.35
CA LEU A 139 -11.14 1.61 -0.81
C LEU A 139 -12.64 1.83 -1.13
N LEU A 140 -13.51 0.99 -0.58
CA LEU A 140 -14.96 1.05 -0.67
C LEU A 140 -15.58 0.45 0.60
N CYS A 141 -16.59 1.11 1.18
CA CYS A 141 -17.27 0.67 2.43
C CYS A 141 -18.21 -0.55 2.19
N THR A 142 -17.64 -1.68 1.78
CA THR A 142 -18.38 -2.86 1.34
C THR A 142 -19.19 -3.53 2.45
N SER A 143 -18.81 -3.45 3.74
CA SER A 143 -19.67 -3.96 4.83
C SER A 143 -20.94 -3.13 4.96
N PHE A 144 -20.82 -1.79 4.94
CA PHE A 144 -21.98 -0.90 4.91
C PHE A 144 -22.89 -1.21 3.69
N LEU A 145 -22.31 -1.27 2.49
CA LEU A 145 -23.04 -1.53 1.25
C LEU A 145 -23.73 -2.91 1.25
N ASN A 146 -23.08 -3.94 1.80
CA ASN A 146 -23.65 -5.27 1.95
C ASN A 146 -24.78 -5.31 3.00
N SER A 147 -24.68 -4.54 4.08
CA SER A 147 -25.66 -4.46 5.18
C SER A 147 -27.04 -3.95 4.75
N LEU A 148 -27.10 -3.13 3.69
CA LEU A 148 -28.35 -2.61 3.12
C LEU A 148 -29.24 -3.75 2.55
N GLY A 149 -28.65 -4.89 2.21
CA GLY A 149 -29.38 -6.04 1.66
C GLY A 149 -30.06 -5.69 0.32
N PRO A 150 -31.40 -5.73 0.23
CA PRO A 150 -32.16 -5.31 -0.94
C PRO A 150 -32.55 -3.82 -0.93
N ARG A 151 -32.21 -3.06 0.12
CA ARG A 151 -32.59 -1.64 0.25
C ARG A 151 -31.74 -0.77 -0.68
N ALA A 152 -32.37 0.23 -1.29
CA ALA A 152 -31.66 1.27 -2.03
C ALA A 152 -30.81 2.14 -1.08
N LEU A 153 -29.74 2.73 -1.61
CA LEU A 153 -29.00 3.80 -0.93
C LEU A 153 -29.92 5.02 -0.73
N THR A 154 -29.74 5.73 0.38
CA THR A 154 -30.30 7.08 0.50
C THR A 154 -29.47 8.04 -0.36
N ALA A 155 -30.05 9.14 -0.84
CA ALA A 155 -29.32 10.13 -1.64
C ALA A 155 -28.13 10.78 -0.90
N ALA A 156 -28.09 10.70 0.43
CA ALA A 156 -26.93 11.09 1.24
C ALA A 156 -25.83 10.02 1.21
N ALA A 157 -26.19 8.75 1.40
CA ALA A 157 -25.25 7.63 1.34
C ALA A 157 -24.67 7.45 -0.08
N GLU A 158 -25.49 7.54 -1.12
CA GLU A 158 -25.05 7.45 -2.52
C GLU A 158 -24.04 8.56 -2.88
N ARG A 159 -24.32 9.80 -2.46
CA ARG A 159 -23.37 10.92 -2.61
C ARG A 159 -22.05 10.61 -1.90
N ARG A 160 -22.10 10.14 -0.66
CA ARG A 160 -20.91 9.82 0.13
C ARG A 160 -20.11 8.66 -0.46
N VAL A 161 -20.76 7.64 -1.04
CA VAL A 161 -20.10 6.55 -1.78
C VAL A 161 -19.39 7.08 -3.03
N ARG A 162 -20.00 8.00 -3.79
CA ARG A 162 -19.33 8.65 -4.93
C ARG A 162 -18.22 9.61 -4.50
N ASP A 163 -18.30 10.22 -3.33
CA ASP A 163 -17.20 11.01 -2.77
C ASP A 163 -16.03 10.12 -2.30
N ILE A 164 -16.30 8.96 -1.69
CA ILE A 164 -15.29 7.91 -1.44
C ILE A 164 -14.62 7.51 -2.76
N ALA A 165 -15.41 7.18 -3.79
CA ALA A 165 -14.90 6.70 -5.07
C ALA A 165 -13.91 7.67 -5.72
N LYS A 166 -14.19 8.98 -5.73
CA LYS A 166 -13.27 10.02 -6.24
C LYS A 166 -11.95 10.06 -5.46
N VAL A 167 -12.00 9.92 -4.13
CA VAL A 167 -10.81 10.00 -3.29
C VAL A 167 -9.98 8.72 -3.42
N SER A 168 -10.61 7.54 -3.44
CA SER A 168 -9.99 6.25 -3.77
C SER A 168 -9.38 6.27 -5.17
N GLN A 169 -10.03 6.89 -6.16
CA GLN A 169 -9.50 7.03 -7.52
C GLN A 169 -8.18 7.82 -7.49
N LYS A 170 -8.22 9.04 -6.93
CA LYS A 170 -7.04 9.91 -6.83
C LYS A 170 -5.91 9.24 -6.03
N LEU A 171 -6.23 8.52 -4.96
CA LEU A 171 -5.28 7.78 -4.14
C LEU A 171 -4.59 6.66 -4.92
N LEU A 172 -5.34 5.87 -5.69
CA LEU A 172 -4.79 4.84 -6.57
C LEU A 172 -3.97 5.45 -7.72
N GLU A 173 -4.41 6.57 -8.30
CA GLU A 173 -3.67 7.29 -9.35
C GLU A 173 -2.32 7.80 -8.85
N THR A 174 -2.27 8.44 -7.67
CA THR A 174 -1.00 8.82 -7.01
C THR A 174 -0.16 7.59 -6.70
N ALA A 175 -0.75 6.50 -6.17
CA ALA A 175 -0.01 5.27 -5.89
C ALA A 175 0.68 4.69 -7.13
N CYS A 176 -0.03 4.62 -8.27
CA CYS A 176 0.52 4.14 -9.55
C CYS A 176 1.67 5.03 -10.07
N GLN A 177 1.68 6.33 -9.74
CA GLN A 177 2.77 7.24 -10.10
C GLN A 177 4.00 7.07 -9.18
N MET A 178 3.80 6.71 -7.92
CA MET A 178 4.87 6.57 -6.93
C MET A 178 5.48 5.16 -6.83
N GLY A 179 4.78 4.12 -7.27
CA GLY A 179 5.25 2.75 -7.13
C GLY A 179 4.34 1.68 -7.76
N ARG A 180 4.81 0.43 -7.70
CA ARG A 180 4.04 -0.72 -8.18
C ARG A 180 2.86 -0.97 -7.26
N THR A 181 1.65 -0.78 -7.78
CA THR A 181 0.42 -0.77 -6.98
C THR A 181 -0.41 -2.03 -7.23
N PHE A 182 -0.82 -2.67 -6.13
CA PHE A 182 -1.60 -3.91 -6.08
C PHE A 182 -2.82 -3.73 -5.17
N ILE A 183 -3.87 -4.51 -5.44
CA ILE A 183 -5.01 -4.70 -4.52
C ILE A 183 -5.06 -6.18 -4.13
N ILE A 184 -5.07 -6.49 -2.84
CA ILE A 184 -5.08 -7.87 -2.32
C ILE A 184 -6.21 -8.04 -1.30
N THR A 185 -7.33 -8.62 -1.74
CA THR A 185 -8.54 -8.83 -0.93
C THR A 185 -8.77 -10.30 -0.58
N ASN A 186 -9.37 -10.54 0.59
CA ASN A 186 -9.88 -11.85 1.01
C ASN A 186 -11.29 -12.18 0.45
N ALA A 187 -11.85 -11.34 -0.41
CA ALA A 187 -12.98 -11.69 -1.26
C ALA A 187 -12.57 -12.58 -2.46
N MET A 188 -13.54 -13.17 -3.15
CA MET A 188 -13.32 -14.02 -4.33
C MET A 188 -12.93 -13.22 -5.58
N ASP A 189 -12.32 -13.88 -6.58
CA ASP A 189 -12.00 -13.27 -7.88
C ASP A 189 -13.26 -12.70 -8.55
N GLY A 190 -13.14 -11.51 -9.16
CA GLY A 190 -14.25 -10.77 -9.75
C GLY A 190 -15.06 -9.91 -8.77
N TRP A 191 -14.79 -9.98 -7.46
CA TRP A 191 -15.51 -9.17 -6.46
C TRP A 191 -15.20 -7.67 -6.58
N VAL A 192 -13.93 -7.30 -6.78
CA VAL A 192 -13.50 -5.90 -6.90
C VAL A 192 -14.19 -5.24 -8.10
N GLU A 193 -14.16 -5.89 -9.25
CA GLU A 193 -14.75 -5.42 -10.49
C GLU A 193 -16.29 -5.35 -10.39
N CYS A 194 -16.92 -6.36 -9.79
CA CYS A 194 -18.38 -6.41 -9.63
C CYS A 194 -18.90 -5.38 -8.61
N SER A 195 -18.23 -5.22 -7.48
CA SER A 195 -18.58 -4.23 -6.45
C SER A 195 -18.37 -2.81 -6.98
N THR A 196 -17.26 -2.59 -7.69
CA THR A 196 -17.00 -1.33 -8.42
C THR A 196 -18.10 -1.02 -9.42
N ALA A 197 -18.40 -1.94 -10.36
CA ALA A 197 -19.39 -1.71 -11.41
C ALA A 197 -20.82 -1.47 -10.89
N ASN A 198 -21.11 -1.87 -9.65
CA ASN A 198 -22.40 -1.65 -9.00
C ASN A 198 -22.48 -0.33 -8.18
N TRP A 199 -21.41 0.03 -7.47
CA TRP A 199 -21.44 1.10 -6.46
C TRP A 199 -20.53 2.29 -6.73
N ALA A 200 -19.46 2.12 -7.51
CA ALA A 200 -18.42 3.12 -7.75
C ALA A 200 -17.79 3.00 -9.17
N PRO A 201 -18.59 2.96 -10.26
CA PRO A 201 -18.09 2.70 -11.62
C PRO A 201 -17.02 3.69 -12.11
N GLU A 202 -16.90 4.87 -11.50
CA GLU A 202 -15.82 5.83 -11.72
C GLU A 202 -14.41 5.29 -11.38
N LEU A 203 -14.27 4.22 -10.58
CA LEU A 203 -12.98 3.55 -10.31
C LEU A 203 -12.54 2.58 -11.42
N LEU A 204 -13.43 2.16 -12.33
CA LEU A 204 -13.10 1.20 -13.40
C LEU A 204 -11.96 1.62 -14.34
N PRO A 205 -11.68 2.91 -14.61
CA PRO A 205 -10.52 3.32 -15.40
C PRO A 205 -9.19 3.10 -14.67
N VAL A 206 -9.07 3.50 -13.40
CA VAL A 206 -7.81 3.36 -12.63
C VAL A 206 -7.50 1.91 -12.29
N LEU A 207 -8.52 1.10 -12.00
CA LEU A 207 -8.35 -0.33 -11.69
C LEU A 207 -7.70 -1.13 -12.83
N ARG A 208 -7.77 -0.67 -14.09
CA ARG A 208 -7.07 -1.30 -15.22
C ARG A 208 -5.55 -1.21 -15.12
N ASN A 209 -5.03 -0.26 -14.34
CA ASN A 209 -3.61 -0.02 -14.11
C ASN A 209 -3.10 -0.68 -12.82
N VAL A 210 -3.99 -1.27 -12.01
CA VAL A 210 -3.69 -1.85 -10.70
C VAL A 210 -3.87 -3.36 -10.75
N LYS A 211 -2.90 -4.13 -10.27
CA LYS A 211 -3.03 -5.59 -10.25
C LYS A 211 -3.89 -6.04 -9.06
N VAL A 212 -5.13 -6.43 -9.35
CA VAL A 212 -6.04 -7.07 -8.38
C VAL A 212 -5.68 -8.54 -8.18
N ILE A 213 -5.74 -9.01 -6.93
CA ILE A 213 -5.48 -10.38 -6.51
C ILE A 213 -6.53 -10.79 -5.46
N SER A 214 -7.32 -11.82 -5.75
CA SER A 214 -8.03 -12.56 -4.71
C SER A 214 -7.05 -13.43 -3.95
N ALA A 215 -6.76 -13.07 -2.70
CA ALA A 215 -6.00 -13.91 -1.78
C ALA A 215 -6.78 -15.21 -1.49
N ARG A 216 -8.09 -15.10 -1.26
CA ARG A 216 -8.97 -16.24 -0.98
C ARG A 216 -8.97 -17.27 -2.11
N SER A 217 -9.27 -16.87 -3.34
CA SER A 217 -9.46 -17.82 -4.47
C SER A 217 -8.20 -18.63 -4.78
N ARG A 218 -7.02 -18.08 -4.44
CA ARG A 218 -5.71 -18.71 -4.64
C ARG A 218 -5.30 -19.62 -3.47
N PHE A 219 -5.58 -19.20 -2.24
CA PHE A 219 -4.99 -19.80 -1.05
C PHE A 219 -5.99 -20.50 -0.10
N GLU A 220 -7.30 -20.26 -0.21
CA GLU A 220 -8.32 -21.06 0.51
C GLU A 220 -8.24 -22.57 0.19
N PRO A 221 -7.98 -23.03 -1.06
CA PRO A 221 -7.79 -24.45 -1.35
C PRO A 221 -6.55 -25.09 -0.69
N HIS A 222 -5.57 -24.27 -0.31
CA HIS A 222 -4.29 -24.69 0.26
C HIS A 222 -4.23 -24.52 1.79
N TYR A 223 -4.99 -23.56 2.32
CA TYR A 223 -5.03 -23.14 3.73
C TYR A 223 -6.50 -23.00 4.18
N PRO A 224 -7.30 -24.08 4.17
CA PRO A 224 -8.75 -24.02 4.38
C PRO A 224 -9.10 -23.50 5.78
N GLY A 225 -9.88 -22.41 5.84
CA GLY A 225 -10.25 -21.73 7.08
C GLY A 225 -9.21 -20.77 7.66
N GLU A 226 -7.94 -20.83 7.24
CA GLU A 226 -6.87 -19.96 7.72
C GLU A 226 -6.84 -18.61 6.97
N VAL A 227 -7.87 -17.79 7.18
CA VAL A 227 -8.11 -16.48 6.50
C VAL A 227 -6.88 -15.54 6.51
N HIS A 228 -6.08 -15.58 7.57
CA HIS A 228 -4.80 -14.85 7.69
C HIS A 228 -3.74 -15.32 6.67
N GLN A 229 -3.58 -16.65 6.50
CA GLN A 229 -2.58 -17.19 5.57
C GLN A 229 -2.86 -16.75 4.13
N TRP A 230 -4.12 -16.53 3.75
CA TRP A 230 -4.46 -16.14 2.40
C TRP A 230 -3.78 -14.84 2.00
N LYS A 231 -3.84 -13.80 2.84
CA LYS A 231 -3.13 -12.54 2.59
C LYS A 231 -1.62 -12.73 2.68
N VAL A 232 -1.10 -13.43 3.69
CA VAL A 232 0.35 -13.70 3.82
C VAL A 232 0.92 -14.35 2.55
N GLN A 233 0.27 -15.39 2.04
CA GLN A 233 0.73 -16.11 0.86
C GLN A 233 0.54 -15.31 -0.44
N ALA A 234 -0.48 -14.46 -0.53
CA ALA A 234 -0.66 -13.53 -1.66
C ALA A 234 0.40 -12.42 -1.68
N PHE A 235 0.74 -11.83 -0.52
CA PHE A 235 1.84 -10.87 -0.39
C PHE A 235 3.17 -11.54 -0.74
N LEU A 236 3.42 -12.77 -0.26
CA LEU A 236 4.61 -13.54 -0.64
C LEU A 236 4.60 -13.96 -2.13
N GLU A 237 3.45 -14.09 -2.78
CA GLU A 237 3.37 -14.32 -4.23
C GLU A 237 3.77 -13.06 -5.02
N VAL A 238 3.32 -11.88 -4.59
CA VAL A 238 3.78 -10.59 -5.13
C VAL A 238 5.29 -10.42 -4.88
N GLN A 239 5.79 -10.76 -3.70
CA GLN A 239 7.22 -10.73 -3.39
C GLN A 239 8.05 -11.58 -4.37
N ARG A 240 7.61 -12.81 -4.66
CA ARG A 240 8.28 -13.70 -5.64
C ARG A 240 8.29 -13.12 -7.05
N GLN A 241 7.26 -12.36 -7.44
CA GLN A 241 7.21 -11.64 -8.72
C GLN A 241 8.16 -10.42 -8.79
N LEU A 242 8.72 -10.00 -7.65
CA LEU A 242 9.62 -8.84 -7.51
C LEU A 242 11.05 -9.26 -7.11
N TYR A 243 11.39 -10.56 -7.17
CA TYR A 243 12.66 -11.09 -6.68
C TYR A 243 13.91 -10.49 -7.37
N SER A 244 13.79 -10.08 -8.63
CA SER A 244 14.86 -9.42 -9.39
C SER A 244 15.02 -7.91 -9.10
N GLU A 245 14.21 -7.35 -8.18
CA GLU A 245 14.08 -5.91 -7.99
C GLU A 245 14.54 -5.44 -6.61
N VAL A 246 15.21 -4.29 -6.60
CA VAL A 246 15.67 -3.65 -5.36
C VAL A 246 14.51 -2.86 -4.75
N VAL A 247 13.57 -3.61 -4.16
CA VAL A 247 12.49 -3.06 -3.34
C VAL A 247 13.08 -2.51 -2.05
N THR A 248 12.91 -1.21 -1.83
CA THR A 248 13.42 -0.50 -0.64
C THR A 248 12.32 0.15 0.19
N ASN A 249 11.06 0.05 -0.24
CA ASN A 249 9.92 0.75 0.34
C ASN A 249 8.65 -0.06 0.09
N LEU A 250 8.05 -0.61 1.14
CA LEU A 250 6.82 -1.41 1.09
C LEU A 250 5.75 -0.71 1.92
N LEU A 251 4.70 -0.22 1.27
CA LEU A 251 3.54 0.40 1.91
C LEU A 251 2.33 -0.51 1.79
N SER A 252 1.69 -0.83 2.92
CA SER A 252 0.37 -1.47 2.94
C SER A 252 -0.69 -0.59 3.61
N VAL A 253 -1.91 -0.62 3.05
CA VAL A 253 -3.07 0.16 3.49
C VAL A 253 -4.28 -0.77 3.57
N GLY A 254 -4.98 -0.77 4.70
CA GLY A 254 -6.14 -1.64 4.93
C GLY A 254 -6.76 -1.46 6.31
N ASP A 255 -7.96 -1.96 6.54
CA ASP A 255 -8.65 -1.88 7.84
C ASP A 255 -8.19 -2.97 8.82
N SER A 256 -7.83 -4.14 8.29
CA SER A 256 -7.61 -5.36 9.06
C SER A 256 -6.12 -5.55 9.42
N ASP A 257 -5.83 -6.37 10.43
CA ASP A 257 -4.45 -6.68 10.81
C ASP A 257 -3.80 -7.72 9.87
N TYR A 258 -4.59 -8.45 9.07
CA TYR A 258 -4.07 -9.49 8.16
C TYR A 258 -3.08 -8.94 7.12
N GLU A 259 -3.37 -7.76 6.55
CA GLU A 259 -2.51 -7.04 5.61
C GLU A 259 -1.33 -6.36 6.30
N MET A 260 -1.51 -5.92 7.55
CA MET A 260 -0.45 -5.33 8.36
C MET A 260 0.62 -6.40 8.67
N ASP A 261 0.19 -7.59 9.11
CA ASP A 261 1.09 -8.72 9.37
C ASP A 261 1.68 -9.28 8.07
N ALA A 262 0.88 -9.42 7.00
CA ALA A 262 1.39 -9.84 5.69
C ALA A 262 2.44 -8.88 5.13
N ALA A 263 2.31 -7.57 5.33
CA ALA A 263 3.32 -6.58 4.97
C ALA A 263 4.64 -6.79 5.75
N HIS A 264 4.57 -7.11 7.04
CA HIS A 264 5.77 -7.40 7.84
C HIS A 264 6.41 -8.76 7.48
N VAL A 265 5.62 -9.77 7.12
CA VAL A 265 6.14 -11.08 6.65
C VAL A 265 6.80 -10.95 5.27
N MET A 266 6.20 -10.17 4.36
CA MET A 266 6.76 -9.83 3.05
C MET A 266 8.02 -8.95 3.17
N GLY A 267 7.99 -7.93 4.04
CA GLY A 267 9.13 -7.03 4.25
C GLY A 267 10.40 -7.75 4.67
N LYS A 268 10.29 -8.79 5.51
CA LYS A 268 11.40 -9.66 5.92
C LYS A 268 12.08 -10.43 4.78
N GLN A 269 11.46 -10.52 3.59
CA GLN A 269 12.08 -11.14 2.41
C GLN A 269 12.95 -10.16 1.60
N PHE A 270 12.87 -8.86 1.90
CA PHE A 270 13.70 -7.83 1.26
C PHE A 270 14.82 -7.40 2.20
N SER A 271 16.05 -7.31 1.70
CA SER A 271 17.23 -7.10 2.53
C SER A 271 17.33 -5.71 3.17
N LYS A 272 16.66 -4.69 2.60
CA LYS A 272 16.71 -3.28 3.03
C LYS A 272 15.41 -2.51 2.74
N ALA A 273 14.24 -3.16 2.83
CA ALA A 273 12.97 -2.47 2.62
C ALA A 273 12.48 -1.76 3.89
N LEU A 274 12.16 -0.47 3.78
CA LEU A 274 11.34 0.23 4.77
C LEU A 274 9.92 -0.33 4.73
N ILE A 275 9.35 -0.66 5.89
CA ILE A 275 8.02 -1.23 6.03
C ILE A 275 7.07 -0.15 6.57
N LYS A 276 6.00 0.10 5.83
CA LYS A 276 5.02 1.15 6.14
C LYS A 276 3.62 0.57 6.13
N THR A 277 2.84 0.96 7.13
CA THR A 277 1.50 0.45 7.38
C THR A 277 0.56 1.61 7.68
N ILE A 278 -0.61 1.62 7.04
CA ILE A 278 -1.72 2.51 7.33
C ILE A 278 -2.93 1.63 7.64
N LYS A 279 -3.19 1.41 8.93
CA LYS A 279 -4.39 0.74 9.42
C LYS A 279 -5.55 1.74 9.48
N LEU A 280 -6.64 1.44 8.79
CA LEU A 280 -7.90 2.19 8.82
C LEU A 280 -8.86 1.59 9.89
N GLN A 281 -9.97 2.27 10.16
CA GLN A 281 -11.00 1.72 11.04
C GLN A 281 -11.75 0.57 10.37
N GLN A 282 -11.91 -0.56 11.07
CA GLN A 282 -12.72 -1.68 10.59
C GLN A 282 -14.21 -1.33 10.48
N GLN A 283 -14.85 -1.89 9.44
CA GLN A 283 -16.27 -1.70 9.10
C GLN A 283 -16.75 -0.23 9.27
N PRO A 284 -16.06 0.74 8.63
CA PRO A 284 -16.30 2.15 8.85
C PRO A 284 -17.64 2.58 8.26
N THR A 285 -18.26 3.62 8.82
CA THR A 285 -19.39 4.24 8.13
C THR A 285 -18.88 4.96 6.88
N PRO A 286 -19.71 5.17 5.84
CA PRO A 286 -19.29 5.89 4.64
C PRO A 286 -18.72 7.28 4.94
N GLU A 287 -19.19 7.92 6.01
CA GLU A 287 -18.75 9.25 6.44
C GLU A 287 -17.40 9.22 7.20
N ASP A 288 -17.09 8.14 7.91
CA ASP A 288 -15.78 7.94 8.55
C ASP A 288 -14.73 7.57 7.48
N LEU A 289 -15.00 6.56 6.65
CA LEU A 289 -14.08 6.09 5.60
C LEU A 289 -13.67 7.21 4.64
N HIS A 290 -14.61 8.09 4.27
CA HIS A 290 -14.31 9.25 3.44
C HIS A 290 -13.32 10.22 4.11
N LYS A 291 -13.45 10.46 5.42
CA LYS A 291 -12.51 11.30 6.19
C LYS A 291 -11.14 10.66 6.29
N GLU A 292 -11.09 9.36 6.54
CA GLU A 292 -9.86 8.57 6.57
C GLU A 292 -9.13 8.61 5.23
N LEU A 293 -9.82 8.29 4.13
CA LEU A 293 -9.26 8.34 2.78
C LEU A 293 -8.82 9.75 2.37
N VAL A 294 -9.56 10.80 2.73
CA VAL A 294 -9.13 12.20 2.48
C VAL A 294 -7.86 12.53 3.26
N LEU A 295 -7.76 12.11 4.52
CA LEU A 295 -6.55 12.30 5.33
C LEU A 295 -5.36 11.52 4.75
N VAL A 296 -5.56 10.26 4.36
CA VAL A 296 -4.53 9.45 3.71
C VAL A 296 -4.08 10.10 2.41
N GLN A 297 -4.99 10.47 1.50
CA GLN A 297 -4.67 11.13 0.22
C GLN A 297 -3.86 12.43 0.44
N GLN A 298 -4.22 13.25 1.44
CA GLN A 298 -3.49 14.49 1.77
C GLN A 298 -2.08 14.27 2.35
N LYS A 299 -1.75 13.06 2.84
CA LYS A 299 -0.44 12.74 3.43
C LYS A 299 0.35 11.70 2.63
N PHE A 300 -0.26 11.10 1.61
CA PHE A 300 0.22 9.88 0.97
C PHE A 300 1.65 10.00 0.44
N GLU A 301 1.94 11.05 -0.33
CA GLU A 301 3.27 11.32 -0.88
C GLU A 301 4.34 11.37 0.22
N ARG A 302 4.08 12.13 1.30
CA ARG A 302 4.98 12.28 2.45
C ARG A 302 5.15 10.98 3.26
N ILE A 303 4.19 10.06 3.20
CA ILE A 303 4.31 8.73 3.80
C ILE A 303 5.19 7.83 2.92
N VAL A 304 4.93 7.81 1.62
CA VAL A 304 5.72 7.05 0.64
C VAL A 304 7.18 7.50 0.62
N GLU A 305 7.44 8.80 0.67
CA GLU A 305 8.79 9.40 0.68
C GLU A 305 9.53 9.31 2.02
N ASN A 306 8.85 8.97 3.12
CA ASN A 306 9.46 8.96 4.44
C ASN A 306 10.67 7.99 4.51
N ALA A 307 11.83 8.46 4.94
CA ALA A 307 13.06 7.65 4.99
C ALA A 307 13.15 6.70 6.21
N ARG A 308 12.01 6.29 6.78
CA ARG A 308 11.90 5.38 7.94
C ARG A 308 10.70 4.45 7.79
N ASP A 309 10.71 3.38 8.58
CA ASP A 309 9.52 2.57 8.84
C ASP A 309 8.41 3.43 9.48
N LEU A 310 7.15 3.10 9.22
CA LEU A 310 6.03 3.87 9.72
C LEU A 310 4.81 3.00 10.01
N LYS A 311 4.25 3.11 11.22
CA LYS A 311 2.93 2.57 11.55
C LYS A 311 1.98 3.74 11.81
N VAL A 312 0.99 3.89 10.94
CA VAL A 312 -0.15 4.79 11.12
C VAL A 312 -1.36 3.92 11.45
N CYS A 313 -2.11 4.29 12.49
CA CYS A 313 -3.40 3.72 12.80
C CYS A 313 -4.41 4.86 12.93
N LEU A 314 -5.52 4.77 12.20
CA LEU A 314 -6.62 5.73 12.29
C LEU A 314 -7.68 5.15 13.24
N GLU A 315 -8.04 5.93 14.25
CA GLU A 315 -8.96 5.54 15.30
C GLU A 315 -9.98 6.65 15.56
N ARG A 316 -11.22 6.25 15.84
CA ARG A 316 -12.32 7.18 16.09
C ARG A 316 -12.19 7.81 17.47
N LYS A 317 -11.61 9.01 17.54
CA LYS A 317 -11.61 9.82 18.76
C LYS A 317 -13.02 10.24 19.14
N TYR A 318 -13.57 9.58 20.14
CA TYR A 318 -14.74 10.06 20.87
C TYR A 318 -14.36 11.33 21.64
N VAL A 319 -14.59 12.49 21.03
CA VAL A 319 -14.68 13.75 21.77
C VAL A 319 -15.92 13.63 22.63
N GLY A 320 -15.73 13.38 23.93
CA GLY A 320 -16.83 13.16 24.85
C GLY A 320 -17.79 14.35 24.85
N ALA A 321 -19.08 14.08 24.68
CA ALA A 321 -20.08 15.02 25.15
C ALA A 321 -19.84 15.21 26.66
N ALA A 322 -19.79 16.45 27.12
CA ALA A 322 -19.81 16.72 28.56
C ALA A 322 -21.09 16.07 29.12
N ALA A 323 -20.95 15.34 30.24
CA ALA A 323 -22.11 14.83 30.95
C ALA A 323 -22.99 16.03 31.41
N PRO A 324 -24.32 15.89 31.40
CA PRO A 324 -25.24 16.94 31.82
C PRO A 324 -25.15 17.25 33.31
#